data_AF-A0A345ZRY5-F1
#
_entry.id   AF-A0A345ZRY5-F1
#
_cell.length_a   1.000
_cell.length_b   1.000
_cell.length_c   1.000
_cell.angle_alpha   90.00
_cell.angle_beta   90.00
_cell.angle_gamma   90.00
#
_symmetry.space_group_name_H-M   'P 1'
#
loop_
_entity.id
_entity.type
_entity.pdbx_description
1 polymer ?
#
loop_
_entity_poly.entity_id
_entity_poly.type
_entity_poly.pdbx_seq_one_letter_code
_entity_poly.pdbx_strand_id
1 'polypeptide(L)'
;MKILILRSMLLSCAFLLANIGLAYAQNAGSGKTYDLCVMKFAKIDFTESELDQVLARATQILSQASSDAPSCDKLAVRRVGPITSYDDDLPRSVATGLDFEKLTSVPCVKVVQRISWCSGPILRGGALGCSPVPGTSMVVVRTFPGLDHTFNQGVEPVTWLHELGHTLGLPHNDADNLDVMAPGISPATVRVAIEECEVYAGLRPGALMVAGAASPNDGNNSAAMAVPRIMPAESASPADKNASPVPLEEFVKKPFGVEQISAAEAYKDQVRTAETLLFDPSYLNFKNNIVALLAVIGTPETIPVLEKLIRTPIVDGVDSPDALAHFAALTSIGTIANRYKLNDDKVTVLKTAQDPQFWQRLMPAKTSAQTPLDEGDIQSLTRDLAIQSLQGYALTGSKQAEDFLKSEKNALPHAALPEPVKKDRDQLLDQALKVNSLSKTQGALKVFDR
;
A
#
# COMPACT_ATOMS: atom_id res chain seq x y z
N MET A 1 -49.06 -29.79 36.26
CA MET A 1 -48.54 -28.40 36.35
C MET A 1 -47.13 -28.22 35.78
N LYS A 2 -46.17 -29.15 35.96
CA LYS A 2 -44.79 -28.99 35.45
C LYS A 2 -44.62 -29.08 33.91
N ILE A 3 -45.54 -29.71 33.19
CA ILE A 3 -45.47 -29.86 31.71
C ILE A 3 -45.97 -28.61 30.95
N LEU A 4 -46.76 -27.74 31.59
CA LEU A 4 -47.31 -26.55 30.94
C LEU A 4 -46.30 -25.39 30.84
N ILE A 5 -45.30 -25.34 31.74
CA ILE A 5 -44.32 -24.25 31.81
C ILE A 5 -43.24 -24.40 30.72
N LEU A 6 -42.87 -25.63 30.35
CA LEU A 6 -41.85 -25.89 29.33
C LEU A 6 -42.31 -25.50 27.90
N ARG A 7 -43.61 -25.62 27.60
CA ARG A 7 -44.17 -25.20 26.29
C ARG A 7 -44.22 -23.68 26.11
N SER A 8 -44.31 -22.91 27.19
CA SER A 8 -44.36 -21.45 27.13
C SER A 8 -42.97 -20.81 26.93
N MET A 9 -41.91 -21.45 27.45
CA MET A 9 -40.52 -21.01 27.19
C MET A 9 -40.02 -21.34 25.78
N LEU A 10 -40.37 -22.50 25.22
CA LEU A 10 -40.00 -22.85 23.83
C LEU A 10 -40.68 -21.96 22.78
N LEU A 11 -41.92 -21.51 23.04
CA LEU A 11 -42.62 -20.58 22.14
C LEU A 11 -42.03 -19.16 22.15
N SER A 12 -41.55 -18.70 23.32
CA SER A 12 -40.94 -17.36 23.45
C SER A 12 -39.56 -17.28 22.79
N CYS A 13 -38.77 -18.36 22.82
CA CYS A 13 -37.47 -18.40 22.14
C CYS A 13 -37.62 -18.40 20.60
N ALA A 14 -38.62 -19.11 20.07
CA ALA A 14 -38.93 -19.10 18.64
C ALA A 14 -39.42 -17.73 18.15
N PHE A 15 -40.20 -17.00 18.95
CA PHE A 15 -40.63 -15.65 18.62
C PHE A 15 -39.48 -14.62 18.69
N LEU A 16 -38.53 -14.78 19.61
CA LEU A 16 -37.37 -13.88 19.67
C LEU A 16 -36.43 -14.08 18.47
N LEU A 17 -36.18 -15.33 18.08
CA LEU A 17 -35.37 -15.66 16.89
C LEU A 17 -36.06 -15.25 15.57
N ALA A 18 -37.39 -15.40 15.48
CA ALA A 18 -38.14 -14.96 14.31
C ALA A 18 -38.17 -13.42 14.15
N ASN A 19 -38.22 -12.67 15.26
CA ASN A 19 -38.20 -11.21 15.21
C ASN A 19 -36.80 -10.63 14.91
N ILE A 20 -35.72 -11.29 15.34
CA ILE A 20 -34.35 -10.93 14.93
C ILE A 20 -34.15 -11.19 13.42
N GLY A 21 -34.69 -12.30 12.91
CA GLY A 21 -34.68 -12.60 11.47
C GLY A 21 -35.49 -11.62 10.61
N LEU A 22 -36.64 -11.14 11.11
CA LEU A 22 -37.47 -10.17 10.37
C LEU A 22 -36.86 -8.76 10.34
N ALA A 23 -36.18 -8.33 11.40
CA ALA A 23 -35.49 -7.03 11.43
C ALA A 23 -34.28 -6.99 10.47
N TYR A 24 -33.57 -8.11 10.30
CA TYR A 24 -32.52 -8.25 9.29
C TYR A 24 -33.08 -8.21 7.86
N ALA A 25 -34.23 -8.84 7.62
CA ALA A 25 -34.86 -8.86 6.29
C ALA A 25 -35.45 -7.51 5.87
N GLN A 26 -35.90 -6.67 6.81
CA GLN A 26 -36.49 -5.36 6.50
C GLN A 26 -35.45 -4.25 6.22
N ASN A 27 -34.22 -4.36 6.75
CA ASN A 27 -33.13 -3.43 6.44
C ASN A 27 -32.36 -3.78 5.16
N ALA A 28 -32.50 -4.98 4.61
CA ALA A 28 -31.88 -5.38 3.34
C ALA A 28 -32.51 -4.72 2.10
N GLY A 29 -33.53 -3.86 2.27
CA GLY A 29 -34.29 -3.26 1.18
C GLY A 29 -33.77 -1.91 0.67
N SER A 30 -33.19 -1.09 1.54
CA SER A 30 -32.66 0.24 1.18
C SER A 30 -31.18 0.13 0.88
N GLY A 31 -30.80 0.19 -0.41
CA GLY A 31 -29.40 0.19 -0.82
C GLY A 31 -28.58 1.22 -0.03
N LYS A 32 -27.35 0.85 0.36
CA LYS A 32 -26.44 1.75 1.07
C LYS A 32 -25.55 2.46 0.06
N THR A 33 -25.52 3.78 0.16
CA THR A 33 -24.68 4.62 -0.71
C THR A 33 -23.56 5.27 0.11
N TYR A 34 -22.35 5.16 -0.40
CA TYR A 34 -21.15 5.82 0.13
C TYR A 34 -20.93 7.13 -0.61
N ASP A 35 -21.01 8.21 0.14
CA ASP A 35 -20.96 9.58 -0.33
C ASP A 35 -19.54 10.14 -0.08
N LEU A 36 -18.75 10.23 -1.16
CA LEU A 36 -17.33 10.61 -1.08
C LEU A 36 -17.12 12.05 -1.56
N CYS A 37 -16.69 12.95 -0.68
CA CYS A 37 -16.08 14.19 -1.14
C CYS A 37 -14.62 13.94 -1.53
N VAL A 38 -14.10 14.67 -2.52
CA VAL A 38 -12.77 14.47 -3.09
C VAL A 38 -12.01 15.78 -3.15
N MET A 39 -10.77 15.75 -2.65
CA MET A 39 -9.81 16.84 -2.76
C MET A 39 -8.54 16.32 -3.43
N LYS A 40 -8.01 17.05 -4.42
CA LYS A 40 -6.77 16.68 -5.10
C LYS A 40 -5.68 17.72 -4.88
N PHE A 41 -4.42 17.29 -4.87
CA PHE A 41 -3.32 18.24 -4.99
C PHE A 41 -3.45 18.96 -6.33
N ALA A 42 -3.31 20.30 -6.34
CA ALA A 42 -3.71 21.13 -7.47
C ALA A 42 -3.05 20.74 -8.80
N LYS A 43 -1.81 20.24 -8.76
CA LYS A 43 -1.04 19.81 -9.93
C LYS A 43 -1.44 18.46 -10.52
N ILE A 44 -2.29 17.68 -9.83
CA ILE A 44 -2.78 16.40 -10.36
C ILE A 44 -3.90 16.70 -11.34
N ASP A 45 -3.76 16.26 -12.59
CA ASP A 45 -4.87 16.29 -13.55
C ASP A 45 -5.87 15.19 -13.20
N PHE A 46 -7.07 15.61 -12.84
CA PHE A 46 -8.15 14.71 -12.45
C PHE A 46 -9.49 15.43 -12.57
N THR A 47 -10.25 15.02 -13.57
CA THR A 47 -11.53 15.62 -13.94
C THR A 47 -12.72 14.95 -13.24
N GLU A 48 -13.84 15.66 -13.15
CA GLU A 48 -15.10 15.12 -12.62
C GLU A 48 -15.54 13.86 -13.37
N SER A 49 -15.38 13.84 -14.69
CA SER A 49 -15.78 12.69 -15.51
C SER A 49 -14.93 11.46 -15.23
N GLU A 50 -13.64 11.63 -14.97
CA GLU A 50 -12.78 10.51 -14.58
C GLU A 50 -13.16 9.99 -13.19
N LEU A 51 -13.45 10.89 -12.24
CA LEU A 51 -13.90 10.50 -10.90
C LEU A 51 -15.21 9.69 -10.99
N ASP A 52 -16.18 10.19 -11.75
CA ASP A 52 -17.46 9.50 -11.94
C ASP A 52 -17.26 8.12 -12.56
N GLN A 53 -16.29 7.94 -13.46
CA GLN A 53 -15.93 6.62 -14.00
C GLN A 53 -15.31 5.69 -12.96
N VAL A 54 -14.40 6.21 -12.11
CA VAL A 54 -13.79 5.42 -11.02
C VAL A 54 -14.87 4.91 -10.06
N LEU A 55 -15.77 5.80 -9.62
CA LEU A 55 -16.82 5.46 -8.67
C LEU A 55 -17.90 4.55 -9.27
N ALA A 56 -18.24 4.74 -10.55
CA ALA A 56 -19.13 3.84 -11.27
C ALA A 56 -18.55 2.42 -11.37
N ARG A 57 -17.25 2.29 -11.66
CA ARG A 57 -16.57 0.99 -11.69
C ARG A 57 -16.47 0.35 -10.30
N ALA A 58 -16.20 1.12 -9.24
CA ALA A 58 -16.22 0.61 -7.87
C ALA A 58 -17.63 0.09 -7.49
N THR A 59 -18.67 0.82 -7.87
CA THR A 59 -20.08 0.37 -7.71
C THR A 59 -20.36 -0.90 -8.52
N GLN A 60 -19.83 -1.01 -9.74
CA GLN A 60 -19.97 -2.20 -10.57
C GLN A 60 -19.31 -3.43 -9.92
N ILE A 61 -18.13 -3.27 -9.31
CA ILE A 61 -17.44 -4.34 -8.57
C ILE A 61 -18.35 -4.88 -7.45
N LEU A 62 -18.90 -4.00 -6.62
CA LEU A 62 -19.85 -4.38 -5.57
C LEU A 62 -21.11 -5.06 -6.14
N SER A 63 -21.67 -4.51 -7.22
CA SER A 63 -22.84 -5.10 -7.88
C SER A 63 -22.57 -6.46 -8.50
N GLN A 64 -21.34 -6.75 -8.94
CA GLN A 64 -20.97 -8.07 -9.46
C GLN A 64 -20.80 -9.09 -8.35
N ALA A 65 -20.28 -8.67 -7.19
CA ALA A 65 -20.16 -9.52 -6.02
C ALA A 65 -21.53 -9.99 -5.47
N SER A 66 -22.62 -9.27 -5.74
CA SER A 66 -23.95 -9.61 -5.21
C SER A 66 -24.51 -10.96 -5.67
N SER A 67 -23.99 -11.54 -6.77
CA SER A 67 -24.37 -12.89 -7.19
C SER A 67 -23.93 -13.96 -6.17
N ASP A 68 -22.79 -13.74 -5.54
CA ASP A 68 -22.14 -14.68 -4.64
C ASP A 68 -22.28 -14.22 -3.16
N ALA A 69 -22.49 -12.91 -2.94
CA ALA A 69 -22.66 -12.26 -1.64
C ALA A 69 -23.85 -11.27 -1.67
N PRO A 70 -25.10 -11.72 -1.42
CA PRO A 70 -26.29 -10.88 -1.56
C PRO A 70 -26.32 -9.60 -0.70
N SER A 71 -25.53 -9.51 0.37
CA SER A 71 -25.36 -8.29 1.16
C SER A 71 -24.72 -7.14 0.37
N CYS A 72 -24.02 -7.44 -0.73
CA CYS A 72 -23.52 -6.43 -1.67
C CYS A 72 -24.61 -5.86 -2.60
N ASP A 73 -25.84 -6.39 -2.58
CA ASP A 73 -26.92 -5.87 -3.42
C ASP A 73 -27.23 -4.41 -3.08
N LYS A 74 -27.40 -3.59 -4.13
CA LYS A 74 -27.70 -2.15 -4.05
C LYS A 74 -26.69 -1.32 -3.23
N LEU A 75 -25.44 -1.79 -3.09
CA LEU A 75 -24.36 -0.94 -2.63
C LEU A 75 -23.90 -0.02 -3.76
N ALA A 76 -23.65 1.24 -3.44
CA ALA A 76 -23.15 2.22 -4.40
C ALA A 76 -22.10 3.12 -3.78
N VAL A 77 -21.16 3.58 -4.59
CA VAL A 77 -20.20 4.63 -4.25
C VAL A 77 -20.43 5.77 -5.22
N ARG A 78 -20.59 6.99 -4.71
CA ARG A 78 -20.75 8.20 -5.52
C ARG A 78 -20.06 9.38 -4.88
N ARG A 79 -19.76 10.39 -5.68
CA ARG A 79 -19.17 11.62 -5.15
C ARG A 79 -20.22 12.54 -4.56
N VAL A 80 -19.79 13.38 -3.62
CA VAL A 80 -20.55 14.52 -3.12
C VAL A 80 -19.88 15.80 -3.55
N GLY A 81 -20.60 16.58 -4.37
CA GLY A 81 -20.10 17.86 -4.89
C GLY A 81 -19.00 17.70 -5.95
N PRO A 82 -18.39 18.83 -6.35
CA PRO A 82 -17.24 18.84 -7.26
C PRO A 82 -15.95 18.41 -6.54
N ILE A 83 -14.97 17.97 -7.32
CA ILE A 83 -13.57 17.84 -6.90
C ILE A 83 -13.07 19.23 -6.52
N THR A 84 -12.51 19.31 -5.32
CA THR A 84 -11.82 20.52 -4.85
C THR A 84 -10.31 20.32 -4.97
N SER A 85 -9.55 21.40 -4.99
CA SER A 85 -8.08 21.35 -5.00
C SER A 85 -7.50 21.95 -3.72
N TYR A 86 -6.37 21.41 -3.28
CA TYR A 86 -5.52 21.97 -2.24
C TYR A 86 -4.11 22.19 -2.79
N ASP A 87 -3.38 23.13 -2.19
CA ASP A 87 -2.02 23.50 -2.57
C ASP A 87 -1.06 23.06 -1.46
N ASP A 88 -0.21 23.96 -0.97
CA ASP A 88 0.80 23.67 0.06
C ASP A 88 0.24 23.75 1.49
N ASP A 89 -1.06 23.94 1.66
CA ASP A 89 -1.75 23.87 2.96
C ASP A 89 -1.86 22.44 3.49
N LEU A 90 -1.79 21.45 2.59
CA LEU A 90 -1.71 20.02 2.94
C LEU A 90 -0.49 19.36 2.26
N PRO A 91 0.04 18.27 2.83
CA PRO A 91 1.10 17.50 2.19
C PRO A 91 0.68 16.99 0.81
N ARG A 92 1.51 17.22 -0.21
CA ARG A 92 1.32 16.66 -1.56
C ARG A 92 1.70 15.17 -1.68
N SER A 93 2.38 14.63 -0.67
CA SER A 93 2.78 13.21 -0.57
C SER A 93 2.70 12.74 0.88
N VAL A 94 2.53 11.42 1.06
CA VAL A 94 2.57 10.76 2.37
C VAL A 94 3.93 10.09 2.55
N ALA A 95 4.88 10.77 3.21
CA ALA A 95 6.20 10.23 3.51
C ALA A 95 6.39 9.86 4.99
N THR A 96 5.54 10.39 5.85
CA THR A 96 5.56 10.17 7.29
C THR A 96 4.14 9.94 7.83
N GLY A 97 4.06 9.43 9.07
CA GLY A 97 2.77 9.37 9.78
C GLY A 97 2.10 10.73 9.99
N LEU A 98 2.86 11.84 10.03
CA LEU A 98 2.27 13.17 10.18
C LEU A 98 1.67 13.70 8.90
N ASP A 99 2.28 13.39 7.76
CA ASP A 99 1.67 13.73 6.48
C ASP A 99 0.32 13.04 6.37
N PHE A 100 0.28 11.77 6.75
CA PHE A 100 -0.93 10.98 6.83
C PHE A 100 -1.96 11.55 7.82
N GLU A 101 -1.57 11.87 9.06
CA GLU A 101 -2.45 12.50 10.05
C GLU A 101 -3.03 13.83 9.56
N LYS A 102 -2.19 14.70 8.95
CA LYS A 102 -2.63 15.98 8.38
C LYS A 102 -3.68 15.76 7.29
N LEU A 103 -3.40 14.86 6.33
CA LEU A 103 -4.32 14.56 5.23
C LEU A 103 -5.63 13.91 5.69
N THR A 104 -5.57 13.03 6.70
CA THR A 104 -6.73 12.28 7.20
C THR A 104 -7.52 13.01 8.29
N SER A 105 -6.99 14.11 8.84
CA SER A 105 -7.72 14.98 9.78
C SER A 105 -8.93 15.68 9.16
N VAL A 106 -8.97 15.79 7.82
CA VAL A 106 -10.08 16.37 7.06
C VAL A 106 -10.84 15.26 6.36
N PRO A 107 -12.10 14.97 6.74
CA PRO A 107 -12.90 13.92 6.09
C PRO A 107 -13.13 14.25 4.62
N CYS A 108 -12.41 13.58 3.71
CA CYS A 108 -12.64 13.46 2.26
C CYS A 108 -11.53 12.55 1.69
N VAL A 109 -11.73 11.99 0.50
CA VAL A 109 -10.64 11.37 -0.26
C VAL A 109 -9.58 12.43 -0.59
N LYS A 110 -8.32 12.13 -0.31
CA LYS A 110 -7.17 12.96 -0.70
C LYS A 110 -6.42 12.28 -1.83
N VAL A 111 -6.41 12.90 -3.00
CA VAL A 111 -5.58 12.46 -4.12
C VAL A 111 -4.22 13.15 -4.01
N VAL A 112 -3.16 12.37 -3.78
CA VAL A 112 -1.78 12.83 -3.58
C VAL A 112 -0.88 12.35 -4.72
N GLN A 113 0.31 12.94 -4.86
CA GLN A 113 1.28 12.53 -5.88
C GLN A 113 1.88 11.16 -5.54
N ARG A 114 2.20 10.93 -4.27
CA ARG A 114 2.88 9.71 -3.82
C ARG A 114 2.55 9.35 -2.39
N ILE A 115 2.56 8.05 -2.11
CA ILE A 115 2.51 7.48 -0.77
C ILE A 115 3.75 6.59 -0.60
N SER A 116 4.76 7.03 0.14
CA SER A 116 5.95 6.21 0.47
C SER A 116 5.92 5.69 1.92
N TRP A 117 4.88 6.04 2.67
CA TRP A 117 4.61 5.58 4.02
C TRP A 117 3.14 5.19 4.16
N CYS A 118 2.86 4.03 4.76
CA CYS A 118 1.53 3.66 5.22
C CYS A 118 1.67 2.73 6.42
N SER A 119 1.55 3.25 7.64
CA SER A 119 1.81 2.53 8.90
C SER A 119 3.25 1.99 9.08
N GLY A 120 4.16 2.38 8.19
CA GLY A 120 5.55 1.93 8.12
C GLY A 120 6.19 2.26 6.76
N PRO A 121 7.48 1.95 6.58
CA PRO A 121 8.15 2.07 5.29
C PRO A 121 7.60 1.04 4.32
N ILE A 122 7.56 1.40 3.04
CA ILE A 122 7.09 0.53 1.94
C ILE A 122 8.32 0.02 1.19
N LEU A 123 8.38 -1.28 0.90
CA LEU A 123 9.53 -1.90 0.21
C LEU A 123 9.67 -1.42 -1.24
N ARG A 124 8.53 -1.24 -1.90
CA ARG A 124 8.42 -0.62 -3.23
C ARG A 124 8.39 0.90 -3.10
N GLY A 125 8.72 1.61 -4.17
CA GLY A 125 8.79 3.08 -4.18
C GLY A 125 7.50 3.83 -3.83
N GLY A 126 6.35 3.15 -3.72
CA GLY A 126 5.14 3.71 -3.13
C GLY A 126 3.93 2.78 -3.09
N ALA A 127 2.87 3.19 -2.39
CA ALA A 127 1.54 2.57 -2.39
C ALA A 127 0.54 3.35 -3.26
N LEU A 128 -0.53 2.67 -3.67
CA LEU A 128 -1.64 3.26 -4.40
C LEU A 128 -2.69 3.88 -3.47
N GLY A 129 -2.78 3.40 -2.23
CA GLY A 129 -3.69 3.89 -1.23
C GLY A 129 -3.14 3.74 0.19
N CYS A 130 -3.70 4.53 1.11
CA CYS A 130 -3.49 4.40 2.55
C CYS A 130 -4.66 5.00 3.31
N SER A 131 -5.16 4.27 4.30
CA SER A 131 -6.34 4.67 5.09
C SER A 131 -6.23 4.29 6.56
N PRO A 132 -6.86 5.07 7.46
CA PRO A 132 -7.02 4.70 8.86
C PRO A 132 -7.99 3.53 8.96
N VAL A 133 -7.72 2.61 9.90
CA VAL A 133 -8.52 1.40 10.12
C VAL A 133 -9.08 1.39 11.55
N PRO A 134 -10.37 1.72 11.78
CA PRO A 134 -11.28 2.46 10.89
C PRO A 134 -10.98 3.97 10.85
N GLY A 135 -11.67 4.71 9.99
CA GLY A 135 -11.67 6.17 10.01
C GLY A 135 -12.63 6.79 8.98
N THR A 136 -12.44 8.06 8.64
CA THR A 136 -13.38 8.84 7.81
C THR A 136 -12.75 9.50 6.59
N SER A 137 -11.49 9.19 6.32
CA SER A 137 -10.70 9.76 5.23
C SER A 137 -9.84 8.66 4.64
N MET A 138 -9.47 8.80 3.36
CA MET A 138 -8.52 7.93 2.70
C MET A 138 -7.61 8.74 1.80
N VAL A 139 -6.39 8.25 1.56
CA VAL A 139 -5.40 8.89 0.70
C VAL A 139 -5.09 7.94 -0.46
N VAL A 140 -5.13 8.43 -1.69
CA VAL A 140 -4.93 7.61 -2.90
C VAL A 140 -4.02 8.29 -3.92
N VAL A 141 -3.38 7.48 -4.76
CA VAL A 141 -2.63 7.89 -5.94
C VAL A 141 -3.34 7.33 -7.17
N ARG A 142 -3.47 8.17 -8.22
CA ARG A 142 -4.20 7.82 -9.47
C ARG A 142 -3.50 6.72 -10.27
N THR A 143 -2.17 6.73 -10.28
CA THR A 143 -1.36 5.92 -11.19
C THR A 143 -0.16 5.32 -10.51
N PHE A 144 0.20 4.11 -10.91
CA PHE A 144 1.51 3.52 -10.67
C PHE A 144 2.45 3.89 -11.84
N PRO A 145 3.48 4.72 -11.61
CA PRO A 145 4.47 5.05 -12.62
C PRO A 145 5.07 3.81 -13.29
N GLY A 146 5.09 3.83 -14.62
CA GLY A 146 5.69 2.76 -15.43
C GLY A 146 4.73 1.64 -15.82
N LEU A 147 3.54 1.59 -15.21
CA LEU A 147 2.48 0.70 -15.71
C LEU A 147 1.65 1.44 -16.75
N ASP A 148 1.12 0.68 -17.71
CA ASP A 148 0.35 1.26 -18.81
C ASP A 148 -0.98 1.87 -18.34
N HIS A 149 -1.60 2.64 -19.22
CA HIS A 149 -2.86 3.32 -18.94
C HIS A 149 -3.99 2.34 -18.60
N THR A 150 -4.04 1.18 -19.27
CA THR A 150 -5.07 0.15 -19.07
C THR A 150 -4.98 -0.44 -17.67
N PHE A 151 -3.76 -0.76 -17.21
CA PHE A 151 -3.51 -1.21 -15.85
C PHE A 151 -3.99 -0.16 -14.84
N ASN A 152 -3.58 1.10 -15.00
CA ASN A 152 -3.92 2.17 -14.07
C ASN A 152 -5.44 2.42 -14.01
N GLN A 153 -6.12 2.46 -15.16
CA GLN A 153 -7.58 2.57 -15.21
C GLN A 153 -8.32 1.38 -14.57
N GLY A 154 -7.71 0.20 -14.59
CA GLY A 154 -8.29 -1.02 -14.03
C GLY A 154 -8.09 -1.14 -12.52
N VAL A 155 -6.91 -0.77 -12.01
CA VAL A 155 -6.59 -0.89 -10.58
C VAL A 155 -7.20 0.22 -9.75
N GLU A 156 -7.38 1.43 -10.31
CA GLU A 156 -7.82 2.57 -9.51
C GLU A 156 -9.19 2.39 -8.82
N PRO A 157 -10.26 1.91 -9.49
CA PRO A 157 -11.54 1.64 -8.83
C PRO A 157 -11.41 0.64 -7.67
N VAL A 158 -10.52 -0.34 -7.83
CA VAL A 158 -10.21 -1.33 -6.80
C VAL A 158 -9.50 -0.66 -5.62
N THR A 159 -8.47 0.15 -5.88
CA THR A 159 -7.77 0.92 -4.84
C THR A 159 -8.76 1.71 -3.99
N TRP A 160 -9.66 2.47 -4.63
CA TRP A 160 -10.62 3.30 -3.90
C TRP A 160 -11.58 2.47 -3.05
N LEU A 161 -12.02 1.31 -3.55
CA LEU A 161 -12.90 0.41 -2.80
C LEU A 161 -12.14 -0.25 -1.63
N HIS A 162 -10.91 -0.71 -1.86
CA HIS A 162 -10.02 -1.25 -0.83
C HIS A 162 -9.80 -0.27 0.32
N GLU A 163 -9.45 0.98 -0.01
CA GLU A 163 -9.25 2.04 0.97
C GLU A 163 -10.55 2.41 1.71
N LEU A 164 -11.69 2.42 1.00
CA LEU A 164 -13.00 2.55 1.65
C LEU A 164 -13.24 1.42 2.65
N GLY A 165 -12.90 0.17 2.31
CA GLY A 165 -12.96 -0.97 3.22
C GLY A 165 -12.17 -0.75 4.51
N HIS A 166 -10.93 -0.26 4.41
CA HIS A 166 -10.12 0.14 5.55
C HIS A 166 -10.81 1.19 6.42
N THR A 167 -11.40 2.23 5.83
CA THR A 167 -12.13 3.25 6.62
C THR A 167 -13.31 2.66 7.40
N LEU A 168 -13.91 1.57 6.90
CA LEU A 168 -14.98 0.83 7.58
C LEU A 168 -14.47 -0.22 8.59
N GLY A 169 -13.15 -0.33 8.73
CA GLY A 169 -12.46 -1.19 9.68
C GLY A 169 -12.14 -2.59 9.16
N LEU A 170 -12.24 -2.84 7.85
CA LEU A 170 -11.77 -4.11 7.27
C LEU A 170 -10.23 -4.13 7.29
N PRO A 171 -9.60 -5.20 7.78
CA PRO A 171 -8.16 -5.42 7.56
C PRO A 171 -7.91 -5.94 6.14
N HIS A 172 -6.64 -6.15 5.78
CA HIS A 172 -6.32 -6.96 4.60
C HIS A 172 -6.88 -8.38 4.74
N ASN A 173 -7.34 -8.93 3.62
CA ASN A 173 -7.80 -10.30 3.47
C ASN A 173 -6.72 -11.12 2.76
N ASP A 174 -5.99 -11.93 3.52
CA ASP A 174 -4.90 -12.76 2.99
C ASP A 174 -5.37 -14.12 2.44
N ALA A 175 -6.68 -14.38 2.42
CA ALA A 175 -7.23 -15.68 2.03
C ALA A 175 -7.26 -15.86 0.50
N ASP A 176 -7.54 -14.80 -0.25
CA ASP A 176 -7.65 -14.84 -1.71
C ASP A 176 -7.10 -13.54 -2.31
N ASN A 177 -6.12 -13.68 -3.21
CA ASN A 177 -5.45 -12.54 -3.81
C ASN A 177 -6.28 -11.83 -4.88
N LEU A 178 -7.44 -12.36 -5.23
CA LEU A 178 -8.40 -11.71 -6.11
C LEU A 178 -9.45 -10.91 -5.33
N ASP A 179 -9.46 -10.99 -4.00
CA ASP A 179 -10.38 -10.20 -3.18
C ASP A 179 -9.93 -8.73 -3.13
N VAL A 180 -10.90 -7.81 -3.05
CA VAL A 180 -10.66 -6.36 -3.04
C VAL A 180 -9.81 -5.98 -1.83
N MET A 181 -9.98 -6.66 -0.68
CA MET A 181 -9.17 -6.40 0.51
C MET A 181 -7.82 -7.14 0.51
N ALA A 182 -7.40 -7.80 -0.57
CA ALA A 182 -6.08 -8.44 -0.64
C ALA A 182 -4.95 -7.41 -0.38
N PRO A 183 -3.86 -7.78 0.32
CA PRO A 183 -2.74 -6.87 0.61
C PRO A 183 -1.99 -6.40 -0.64
N GLY A 184 -2.16 -7.10 -1.77
CA GLY A 184 -1.68 -6.70 -3.08
C GLY A 184 -2.86 -6.51 -4.03
N ILE A 185 -3.04 -5.30 -4.54
CA ILE A 185 -4.13 -4.99 -5.49
C ILE A 185 -3.64 -4.98 -6.94
N SER A 186 -4.53 -5.35 -7.84
CA SER A 186 -4.34 -5.33 -9.30
C SER A 186 -5.69 -5.11 -9.99
N PRO A 187 -5.73 -4.89 -11.31
CA PRO A 187 -7.00 -4.84 -12.04
C PRO A 187 -7.87 -6.10 -11.91
N ALA A 188 -7.28 -7.23 -11.49
CA ALA A 188 -8.00 -8.49 -11.28
C ALA A 188 -8.55 -8.67 -9.86
N THR A 189 -8.16 -7.82 -8.90
CA THR A 189 -8.57 -7.95 -7.49
C THR A 189 -9.95 -7.32 -7.27
N VAL A 190 -10.96 -7.91 -7.89
CA VAL A 190 -12.34 -7.40 -7.97
C VAL A 190 -13.36 -8.27 -7.25
N ARG A 191 -12.94 -9.35 -6.59
CA ARG A 191 -13.86 -10.17 -5.79
C ARG A 191 -14.11 -9.50 -4.45
N VAL A 192 -15.29 -9.68 -3.88
CA VAL A 192 -15.61 -9.15 -2.56
C VAL A 192 -16.12 -10.32 -1.73
N ALA A 193 -15.45 -10.61 -0.63
CA ALA A 193 -15.85 -11.69 0.26
C ALA A 193 -17.21 -11.38 0.89
N ILE A 194 -17.96 -12.41 1.29
CA ILE A 194 -19.29 -12.24 1.92
C ILE A 194 -19.17 -11.36 3.17
N GLU A 195 -18.14 -11.61 3.96
CA GLU A 195 -17.75 -10.88 5.15
C GLU A 195 -17.48 -9.40 4.86
N GLU A 196 -16.78 -9.10 3.77
CA GLU A 196 -16.51 -7.73 3.33
C GLU A 196 -17.81 -7.04 2.91
N CYS A 197 -18.66 -7.72 2.14
CA CYS A 197 -19.97 -7.23 1.74
C CYS A 197 -20.88 -6.90 2.94
N GLU A 198 -20.87 -7.72 4.00
CA GLU A 198 -21.61 -7.44 5.22
C GLU A 198 -21.14 -6.15 5.92
N VAL A 199 -19.84 -5.87 5.89
CA VAL A 199 -19.28 -4.62 6.42
C VAL A 199 -19.65 -3.44 5.52
N TYR A 200 -19.53 -3.59 4.19
CA TYR A 200 -19.99 -2.58 3.24
C TYR A 200 -21.51 -2.36 3.32
N ALA A 201 -22.31 -3.33 3.73
CA ALA A 201 -23.74 -3.15 3.95
C ALA A 201 -24.05 -2.50 5.31
N GLY A 202 -23.07 -2.38 6.21
CA GLY A 202 -23.29 -1.94 7.60
C GLY A 202 -24.00 -2.99 8.47
N LEU A 203 -24.01 -4.25 8.04
CA LEU A 203 -24.58 -5.38 8.78
C LEU A 203 -23.59 -5.89 9.84
N ARG A 204 -22.28 -5.66 9.65
CA ARG A 204 -21.22 -6.03 10.59
C ARG A 204 -20.22 -4.88 10.78
N PRO A 205 -19.71 -4.64 12.00
CA PRO A 205 -18.55 -3.78 12.21
C PRO A 205 -17.27 -4.41 11.65
N GLY A 206 -16.48 -3.68 10.85
CA GLY A 206 -15.21 -4.18 10.30
C GLY A 206 -14.20 -4.59 11.37
N ALA A 207 -14.15 -3.86 12.50
CA ALA A 207 -13.23 -4.12 13.61
C ALA A 207 -13.36 -5.54 14.24
N LEU A 208 -14.47 -6.25 14.00
CA LEU A 208 -14.69 -7.61 14.49
C LEU A 208 -14.13 -8.70 13.56
N MET A 209 -13.53 -8.36 12.41
CA MET A 209 -12.88 -9.34 11.52
C MET A 209 -11.47 -9.73 11.99
N VAL A 210 -10.75 -8.82 12.65
CA VAL A 210 -9.35 -9.02 13.09
C VAL A 210 -9.24 -10.10 14.18
N ALA A 211 -10.29 -10.34 14.96
CA ALA A 211 -10.27 -11.30 16.05
C ALA A 211 -10.43 -12.78 15.62
N GLY A 212 -10.82 -13.05 14.36
CA GLY A 212 -11.08 -14.41 13.86
C GLY A 212 -9.94 -15.05 13.07
N ALA A 213 -8.98 -14.27 12.58
CA ALA A 213 -7.92 -14.75 11.68
C ALA A 213 -6.69 -15.33 12.41
N ALA A 214 -6.64 -15.27 13.75
CA ALA A 214 -5.63 -15.95 14.55
C ALA A 214 -6.20 -17.24 15.15
N SER A 215 -6.45 -18.25 14.33
CA SER A 215 -6.55 -19.64 14.80
C SER A 215 -5.66 -20.54 13.93
N PRO A 216 -4.71 -21.28 14.52
CA PRO A 216 -3.82 -22.16 13.78
C PRO A 216 -4.57 -23.43 13.36
N ASN A 217 -4.29 -23.91 12.14
CA ASN A 217 -4.49 -25.27 11.65
C ASN A 217 -5.67 -26.05 12.24
N ASP A 218 -6.75 -26.21 11.46
CA ASP A 218 -7.43 -27.49 11.40
C ASP A 218 -7.93 -27.73 9.98
N GLY A 219 -7.32 -28.72 9.33
CA GLY A 219 -7.72 -29.17 8.00
C GLY A 219 -9.03 -29.94 8.08
N ASN A 220 -10.01 -29.55 7.27
CA ASN A 220 -10.95 -30.53 6.74
C ASN A 220 -11.57 -30.06 5.42
N ASN A 221 -11.53 -30.95 4.43
CA ASN A 221 -12.07 -30.76 3.09
C ASN A 221 -13.59 -30.65 3.12
N SER A 222 -14.15 -29.74 2.32
CA SER A 222 -15.49 -29.91 1.75
C SER A 222 -15.55 -29.34 0.35
N ALA A 223 -15.99 -30.19 -0.57
CA ALA A 223 -16.07 -29.96 -2.00
C ALA A 223 -17.22 -28.99 -2.35
N ALA A 224 -16.93 -28.01 -3.21
CA ALA A 224 -17.94 -27.18 -3.85
C ALA A 224 -17.91 -27.41 -5.38
N MET A 225 -19.11 -27.56 -5.94
CA MET A 225 -19.37 -27.90 -7.33
C MET A 225 -19.02 -26.75 -8.29
N ALA A 226 -18.38 -27.11 -9.41
CA ALA A 226 -18.03 -26.20 -10.48
C ALA A 226 -19.24 -25.86 -11.37
N VAL A 227 -19.47 -24.56 -11.59
CA VAL A 227 -20.30 -24.01 -12.67
C VAL A 227 -19.37 -23.30 -13.65
N PRO A 228 -19.51 -23.47 -14.98
CA PRO A 228 -18.56 -22.90 -15.94
C PRO A 228 -18.78 -21.37 -16.11
N ARG A 229 -17.77 -20.57 -15.74
CA ARG A 229 -17.68 -19.13 -16.06
C ARG A 229 -16.98 -18.92 -17.41
N ILE A 230 -17.55 -18.08 -18.25
CA ILE A 230 -16.96 -17.57 -19.49
C ILE A 230 -16.32 -16.21 -19.17
N MET A 231 -14.98 -16.13 -19.18
CA MET A 231 -14.10 -15.01 -19.58
C MET A 231 -12.66 -15.31 -19.11
N PRO A 232 -11.61 -15.03 -19.91
CA PRO A 232 -10.25 -15.44 -19.63
C PRO A 232 -9.55 -14.41 -18.74
N ALA A 233 -9.64 -14.59 -17.43
CA ALA A 233 -8.53 -14.29 -16.55
C ALA A 233 -7.84 -15.62 -16.30
N GLU A 234 -6.55 -15.74 -16.63
CA GLU A 234 -5.71 -16.86 -16.19
C GLU A 234 -5.76 -16.88 -14.66
N SER A 235 -6.70 -17.65 -14.13
CA SER A 235 -6.79 -17.96 -12.72
C SER A 235 -5.51 -18.70 -12.37
N ALA A 236 -4.62 -18.06 -11.63
CA ALA A 236 -3.56 -18.75 -10.91
C ALA A 236 -4.26 -19.70 -9.92
N SER A 237 -4.45 -20.94 -10.36
CA SER A 237 -4.78 -22.08 -9.49
C SER A 237 -3.77 -22.13 -8.34
N PRO A 238 -4.12 -22.67 -7.16
CA PRO A 238 -3.17 -22.82 -6.06
C PRO A 238 -1.91 -23.48 -6.61
N ALA A 239 -0.81 -22.74 -6.57
CA ALA A 239 0.40 -23.03 -7.35
C ALA A 239 0.73 -24.51 -7.25
N ASP A 240 0.62 -25.21 -8.37
CA ASP A 240 1.21 -26.53 -8.53
C ASP A 240 2.69 -26.33 -8.18
N LYS A 241 3.15 -26.86 -7.04
CA LYS A 241 4.51 -26.59 -6.50
C LYS A 241 5.64 -27.03 -7.44
N ASN A 242 5.27 -27.67 -8.55
CA ASN A 242 6.14 -28.15 -9.62
C ASN A 242 6.05 -27.31 -10.90
N ALA A 243 5.16 -26.31 -10.98
CA ALA A 243 5.15 -25.38 -12.11
C ALA A 243 6.45 -24.58 -12.10
N SER A 244 7.17 -24.60 -13.22
CA SER A 244 8.36 -23.76 -13.36
C SER A 244 7.97 -22.30 -13.17
N PRO A 245 8.74 -21.50 -12.42
CA PRO A 245 8.45 -20.08 -12.26
C PRO A 245 8.42 -19.43 -13.64
N VAL A 246 7.57 -18.42 -13.80
CA VAL A 246 7.56 -17.60 -15.02
C VAL A 246 8.96 -17.01 -15.24
N PRO A 247 9.38 -16.72 -16.49
CA PRO A 247 10.65 -16.05 -16.73
C PRO A 247 10.79 -14.76 -15.90
N LEU A 248 11.99 -14.47 -15.41
CA LEU A 248 12.28 -13.30 -14.56
C LEU A 248 11.84 -12.00 -15.25
N GLU A 249 12.06 -11.92 -16.55
CA GLU A 249 11.69 -10.82 -17.43
C GLU A 249 10.20 -10.50 -17.40
N GLU A 250 9.35 -11.52 -17.27
CA GLU A 250 7.89 -11.37 -17.15
C GLU A 250 7.47 -11.16 -15.70
N PHE A 251 8.20 -11.74 -14.76
CA PHE A 251 7.95 -11.54 -13.34
C PHE A 251 8.08 -10.07 -12.92
N VAL A 252 9.15 -9.38 -13.34
CA VAL A 252 9.41 -7.98 -12.96
C VAL A 252 8.45 -6.98 -13.61
N LYS A 253 7.71 -7.38 -14.65
CA LYS A 253 6.68 -6.54 -15.28
C LYS A 253 5.38 -6.49 -14.47
N LYS A 254 5.21 -7.41 -13.51
CA LYS A 254 4.04 -7.43 -12.62
C LYS A 254 4.24 -6.47 -11.45
N PRO A 255 3.18 -5.82 -10.95
CA PRO A 255 3.26 -5.02 -9.73
C PRO A 255 3.86 -5.83 -8.58
N PHE A 256 4.83 -5.25 -7.87
CA PHE A 256 5.50 -5.94 -6.78
C PHE A 256 4.73 -5.74 -5.45
N GLY A 257 3.97 -6.75 -5.02
CA GLY A 257 3.23 -6.80 -3.76
C GLY A 257 3.69 -7.94 -2.83
N VAL A 258 2.90 -8.22 -1.79
CA VAL A 258 3.21 -9.26 -0.78
C VAL A 258 3.38 -10.65 -1.40
N GLU A 259 2.56 -10.99 -2.38
CA GLU A 259 2.69 -12.25 -3.11
C GLU A 259 3.98 -12.33 -3.91
N GLN A 260 4.36 -11.23 -4.58
CA GLN A 260 5.58 -11.15 -5.35
C GLN A 260 6.81 -11.21 -4.44
N ILE A 261 6.73 -10.68 -3.21
CA ILE A 261 7.79 -10.87 -2.20
C ILE A 261 7.96 -12.36 -1.89
N SER A 262 6.85 -13.10 -1.70
CA SER A 262 6.91 -14.53 -1.41
C SER A 262 7.41 -15.36 -2.61
N ALA A 263 6.97 -14.99 -3.82
CA ALA A 263 7.38 -15.65 -5.07
C ALA A 263 8.81 -15.30 -5.51
N ALA A 264 9.34 -14.16 -5.07
CA ALA A 264 10.67 -13.66 -5.44
C ALA A 264 11.80 -14.63 -5.07
N GLU A 265 11.65 -15.43 -4.01
CA GLU A 265 12.67 -16.40 -3.59
C GLU A 265 12.99 -17.44 -4.66
N ALA A 266 12.04 -17.72 -5.58
CA ALA A 266 12.26 -18.62 -6.72
C ALA A 266 13.33 -18.09 -7.72
N TYR A 267 13.71 -16.81 -7.62
CA TYR A 267 14.64 -16.14 -8.53
C TYR A 267 16.02 -15.88 -7.88
N LYS A 268 16.31 -16.45 -6.71
CA LYS A 268 17.57 -16.21 -5.97
C LYS A 268 18.85 -16.49 -6.75
N ASP A 269 18.82 -17.42 -7.70
CA ASP A 269 19.96 -17.75 -8.56
C ASP A 269 20.11 -16.80 -9.76
N GLN A 270 19.20 -15.83 -9.92
CA GLN A 270 19.13 -14.89 -11.04
C GLN A 270 19.47 -13.44 -10.63
N VAL A 271 20.14 -13.23 -9.50
CA VAL A 271 20.51 -11.88 -9.00
C VAL A 271 21.26 -11.06 -10.07
N ARG A 272 22.22 -11.67 -10.78
CA ARG A 272 22.99 -10.98 -11.84
C ARG A 272 22.12 -10.60 -13.04
N THR A 273 21.14 -11.42 -13.38
CA THR A 273 20.17 -11.10 -14.44
C THR A 273 19.32 -9.92 -14.00
N ALA A 274 18.77 -9.92 -12.78
CA ALA A 274 18.00 -8.80 -12.25
C ALA A 274 18.80 -7.48 -12.19
N GLU A 275 20.07 -7.54 -11.77
CA GLU A 275 21.00 -6.39 -11.79
C GLU A 275 21.25 -5.86 -13.22
N THR A 276 21.27 -6.74 -14.21
CA THR A 276 21.40 -6.37 -15.63
C THR A 276 20.13 -5.67 -16.12
N LEU A 277 18.95 -6.25 -15.83
CA LEU A 277 17.65 -5.67 -16.19
C LEU A 277 17.45 -4.28 -15.58
N LEU A 278 18.00 -4.01 -14.38
CA LEU A 278 17.88 -2.71 -13.71
C LEU A 278 18.38 -1.53 -14.56
N PHE A 279 19.38 -1.76 -15.41
CA PHE A 279 19.96 -0.74 -16.29
C PHE A 279 19.61 -0.94 -17.77
N ASP A 280 18.75 -1.91 -18.09
CA ASP A 280 18.29 -2.14 -19.44
C ASP A 280 17.21 -1.09 -19.82
N PRO A 281 17.40 -0.34 -20.92
CA PRO A 281 16.41 0.65 -21.38
C PRO A 281 15.01 0.07 -21.66
N SER A 282 14.89 -1.21 -21.99
CA SER A 282 13.59 -1.87 -22.19
C SER A 282 12.82 -2.13 -20.90
N TYR A 283 13.49 -1.98 -19.74
CA TYR A 283 12.92 -2.18 -18.40
C TYR A 283 12.85 -0.90 -17.57
N LEU A 284 13.03 0.29 -18.17
CA LEU A 284 12.96 1.58 -17.47
C LEU A 284 11.70 1.73 -16.61
N ASN A 285 10.56 1.29 -17.15
CA ASN A 285 9.26 1.34 -16.50
C ASN A 285 9.10 0.35 -15.33
N PHE A 286 9.97 -0.64 -15.23
CA PHE A 286 9.90 -1.72 -14.24
C PHE A 286 11.04 -1.68 -13.22
N LYS A 287 11.91 -0.66 -13.29
CA LYS A 287 13.04 -0.49 -12.36
C LYS A 287 12.61 -0.62 -10.90
N ASN A 288 11.50 0.00 -10.52
CA ASN A 288 10.97 -0.10 -9.16
C ASN A 288 10.71 -1.56 -8.73
N ASN A 289 10.10 -2.38 -9.60
CA ASN A 289 9.85 -3.80 -9.32
C ASN A 289 11.15 -4.61 -9.28
N ILE A 290 12.10 -4.30 -10.18
CA ILE A 290 13.42 -4.94 -10.20
C ILE A 290 14.17 -4.65 -8.89
N VAL A 291 14.15 -3.41 -8.41
CA VAL A 291 14.81 -3.03 -7.15
C VAL A 291 14.14 -3.68 -5.94
N ALA A 292 12.82 -3.78 -5.93
CA ALA A 292 12.07 -4.46 -4.88
C ALA A 292 12.38 -5.98 -4.87
N LEU A 293 12.49 -6.61 -6.05
CA LEU A 293 12.98 -7.98 -6.18
C LEU A 293 14.39 -8.12 -5.59
N LEU A 294 15.31 -7.23 -5.96
CA LEU A 294 16.69 -7.23 -5.43
C LEU A 294 16.75 -7.05 -3.91
N ALA A 295 15.75 -6.43 -3.28
CA ALA A 295 15.64 -6.41 -1.81
C ALA A 295 15.55 -7.83 -1.22
N VAL A 296 14.76 -8.68 -1.89
CA VAL A 296 14.47 -10.06 -1.48
C VAL A 296 15.62 -10.99 -1.84
N ILE A 297 16.07 -10.96 -3.10
CA ILE A 297 17.06 -11.93 -3.60
C ILE A 297 18.51 -11.44 -3.57
N GLY A 298 18.74 -10.13 -3.53
CA GLY A 298 20.08 -9.54 -3.70
C GLY A 298 21.06 -9.95 -2.60
N THR A 299 22.35 -9.87 -2.90
CA THR A 299 23.44 -10.22 -1.99
C THR A 299 24.21 -8.95 -1.58
N PRO A 300 25.22 -9.01 -0.69
CA PRO A 300 26.05 -7.84 -0.39
C PRO A 300 26.66 -7.18 -1.64
N GLU A 301 26.95 -7.95 -2.69
CA GLU A 301 27.47 -7.47 -3.99
C GLU A 301 26.46 -6.64 -4.78
N THR A 302 25.17 -6.74 -4.45
CA THR A 302 24.08 -5.95 -5.05
C THR A 302 24.05 -4.52 -4.50
N ILE A 303 24.58 -4.26 -3.29
CA ILE A 303 24.56 -2.92 -2.69
C ILE A 303 25.28 -1.87 -3.56
N PRO A 304 26.52 -2.11 -4.06
CA PRO A 304 27.16 -1.18 -4.99
C PRO A 304 26.36 -0.90 -6.27
N VAL A 305 25.56 -1.88 -6.72
CA VAL A 305 24.69 -1.74 -7.90
C VAL A 305 23.52 -0.80 -7.61
N LEU A 306 22.88 -0.95 -6.44
CA LEU A 306 21.82 -0.06 -5.97
C LEU A 306 22.35 1.33 -5.61
N GLU A 307 23.56 1.43 -5.06
CA GLU A 307 24.24 2.70 -4.82
C GLU A 307 24.52 3.44 -6.13
N LYS A 308 24.94 2.72 -7.18
CA LYS A 308 25.09 3.30 -8.51
C LYS A 308 23.78 3.91 -8.99
N LEU A 309 22.65 3.21 -8.84
CA LEU A 309 21.32 3.75 -9.14
C LEU A 309 21.04 5.02 -8.32
N ILE A 310 21.22 5.00 -7.00
CA ILE A 310 20.98 6.16 -6.11
C ILE A 310 21.76 7.40 -6.53
N ARG A 311 22.92 7.23 -7.18
CA ARG A 311 23.78 8.32 -7.65
C ARG A 311 23.48 8.78 -9.07
N THR A 312 22.50 8.19 -9.75
CA THR A 312 22.07 8.65 -11.07
C THR A 312 21.14 9.86 -10.99
N PRO A 313 21.14 10.76 -11.99
CA PRO A 313 20.17 11.85 -12.03
C PRO A 313 18.74 11.36 -12.23
N ILE A 314 17.77 12.01 -11.58
CA ILE A 314 16.34 11.71 -11.71
C ILE A 314 15.75 12.56 -12.84
N VAL A 315 15.64 12.00 -14.04
CA VAL A 315 15.42 12.78 -15.28
C VAL A 315 13.96 12.98 -15.69
N ASP A 316 13.02 12.18 -15.17
CA ASP A 316 11.63 12.14 -15.70
C ASP A 316 10.58 12.70 -14.71
N GLY A 317 11.02 13.40 -13.67
CA GLY A 317 10.15 14.07 -12.71
C GLY A 317 9.78 13.25 -11.47
N VAL A 318 8.92 13.83 -10.62
CA VAL A 318 8.63 13.34 -9.26
C VAL A 318 7.84 12.03 -9.23
N ASP A 319 7.02 11.81 -10.26
CA ASP A 319 6.15 10.63 -10.41
C ASP A 319 6.71 9.67 -11.47
N SER A 320 8.01 9.69 -11.71
CA SER A 320 8.65 8.80 -12.69
C SER A 320 8.93 7.40 -12.11
N PRO A 321 8.99 6.37 -12.97
CA PRO A 321 9.50 5.04 -12.57
C PRO A 321 10.90 5.12 -11.97
N ASP A 322 11.71 6.06 -12.46
CA ASP A 322 13.07 6.29 -11.99
C ASP A 322 13.09 6.85 -10.56
N ALA A 323 12.26 7.86 -10.26
CA ALA A 323 12.11 8.36 -8.89
C ALA A 323 11.69 7.24 -7.94
N LEU A 324 10.69 6.42 -8.30
CA LEU A 324 10.25 5.29 -7.47
C LEU A 324 11.36 4.24 -7.27
N ALA A 325 12.19 3.98 -8.28
CA ALA A 325 13.33 3.07 -8.16
C ALA A 325 14.35 3.59 -7.13
N HIS A 326 14.55 4.90 -7.02
CA HIS A 326 15.40 5.48 -5.97
C HIS A 326 14.82 5.25 -4.58
N PHE A 327 13.50 5.43 -4.38
CA PHE A 327 12.84 5.11 -3.11
C PHE A 327 13.03 3.64 -2.72
N ALA A 328 12.76 2.73 -3.67
CA ALA A 328 12.93 1.30 -3.46
C ALA A 328 14.39 0.95 -3.15
N ALA A 329 15.36 1.58 -3.81
CA ALA A 329 16.78 1.27 -3.61
C ALA A 329 17.25 1.56 -2.19
N LEU A 330 16.75 2.65 -1.59
CA LEU A 330 17.07 3.03 -0.22
C LEU A 330 16.59 1.97 0.79
N THR A 331 15.38 1.44 0.62
CA THR A 331 14.86 0.36 1.46
C THR A 331 15.53 -0.98 1.16
N SER A 332 15.78 -1.30 -0.12
CA SER A 332 16.44 -2.54 -0.54
C SER A 332 17.85 -2.68 0.05
N ILE A 333 18.66 -1.61 0.06
CA ILE A 333 19.99 -1.63 0.69
C ILE A 333 19.87 -1.95 2.19
N GLY A 334 18.92 -1.31 2.89
CA GLY A 334 18.64 -1.58 4.30
C GLY A 334 18.25 -3.03 4.56
N THR A 335 17.37 -3.58 3.72
CA THR A 335 16.91 -4.97 3.78
C THR A 335 18.03 -5.97 3.54
N ILE A 336 18.87 -5.76 2.51
CA ILE A 336 20.04 -6.60 2.23
C ILE A 336 21.01 -6.55 3.42
N ALA A 337 21.32 -5.35 3.93
CA ALA A 337 22.22 -5.19 5.06
C ALA A 337 21.73 -5.90 6.33
N ASN A 338 20.42 -5.85 6.62
CA ASN A 338 19.83 -6.56 7.75
C ASN A 338 19.91 -8.09 7.61
N ARG A 339 19.62 -8.61 6.41
CA ARG A 339 19.65 -10.04 6.10
C ARG A 339 21.05 -10.63 6.25
N TYR A 340 22.08 -9.90 5.81
CA TYR A 340 23.48 -10.33 5.87
C TYR A 340 24.27 -9.78 7.07
N LYS A 341 23.62 -9.07 8.01
CA LYS A 341 24.25 -8.47 9.20
C LYS A 341 25.48 -7.62 8.86
N LEU A 342 25.36 -6.80 7.81
CA LEU A 342 26.44 -5.97 7.33
C LEU A 342 26.74 -4.81 8.28
N ASN A 343 28.01 -4.41 8.30
CA ASN A 343 28.47 -3.24 9.02
C ASN A 343 28.08 -1.93 8.30
N ASP A 344 28.09 -0.85 9.06
CA ASP A 344 27.74 0.50 8.59
C ASP A 344 28.57 1.01 7.40
N ASP A 345 29.82 0.55 7.25
CA ASP A 345 30.68 0.92 6.12
C ASP A 345 30.08 0.47 4.77
N LYS A 346 29.23 -0.57 4.79
CA LYS A 346 28.54 -1.10 3.61
C LYS A 346 27.29 -0.32 3.22
N VAL A 347 26.78 0.55 4.08
CA VAL A 347 25.52 1.30 3.85
C VAL A 347 25.69 2.81 4.01
N THR A 348 26.91 3.32 3.82
CA THR A 348 27.24 4.75 3.95
C THR A 348 26.42 5.65 3.03
N VAL A 349 25.98 5.14 1.87
CA VAL A 349 25.06 5.84 0.97
C VAL A 349 23.75 6.21 1.68
N LEU A 350 23.20 5.34 2.55
CA LEU A 350 21.96 5.61 3.28
C LEU A 350 22.10 6.71 4.35
N LYS A 351 23.31 6.99 4.81
CA LYS A 351 23.59 8.11 5.71
C LYS A 351 23.77 9.40 4.92
N THR A 352 24.51 9.31 3.82
CA THR A 352 24.77 10.47 2.93
C THR A 352 23.48 10.98 2.30
N ALA A 353 22.60 10.07 1.87
CA ALA A 353 21.34 10.39 1.22
C ALA A 353 20.24 10.87 2.19
N GLN A 354 20.52 11.00 3.49
CA GLN A 354 19.62 11.69 4.43
C GLN A 354 19.72 13.22 4.31
N ASP A 355 20.76 13.74 3.65
CA ASP A 355 20.90 15.16 3.37
C ASP A 355 20.11 15.53 2.10
N PRO A 356 19.08 16.41 2.17
CA PRO A 356 18.37 16.85 0.98
C PRO A 356 19.28 17.44 -0.11
N GLN A 357 20.42 18.04 0.26
CA GLN A 357 21.41 18.58 -0.70
C GLN A 357 22.07 17.49 -1.54
N PHE A 358 22.15 16.25 -1.02
CA PHE A 358 22.59 15.10 -1.83
C PHE A 358 21.69 14.93 -3.05
N TRP A 359 20.38 14.94 -2.83
CA TRP A 359 19.38 14.75 -3.87
C TRP A 359 19.23 15.95 -4.79
N GLN A 360 19.31 17.17 -4.27
CA GLN A 360 19.22 18.40 -5.08
C GLN A 360 20.27 18.42 -6.21
N ARG A 361 21.47 17.88 -5.96
CA ARG A 361 22.54 17.77 -6.98
C ARG A 361 22.25 16.73 -8.07
N LEU A 362 21.34 15.79 -7.81
CA LEU A 362 20.93 14.75 -8.75
C LEU A 362 19.68 15.13 -9.55
N MET A 363 19.02 16.24 -9.20
CA MET A 363 17.91 16.75 -10.00
C MET A 363 18.46 17.46 -11.23
N PRO A 364 17.90 17.23 -12.43
CA PRO A 364 18.34 17.90 -13.64
C PRO A 364 18.21 19.41 -13.47
N ALA A 365 19.25 20.15 -13.86
CA ALA A 365 19.11 21.58 -14.08
C ALA A 365 18.02 21.80 -15.13
N LYS A 366 17.21 22.85 -14.99
CA LYS A 366 16.15 23.22 -15.96
C LYS A 366 16.70 23.16 -17.38
N THR A 367 16.41 22.09 -18.13
CA THR A 367 16.72 22.01 -19.56
C THR A 367 15.45 22.30 -20.35
N SER A 368 15.59 22.85 -21.55
CA SER A 368 14.49 23.48 -22.30
C SER A 368 13.47 22.52 -22.93
N ALA A 369 13.59 21.20 -22.73
CA ALA A 369 12.83 20.19 -23.48
C ALA A 369 11.77 19.42 -22.65
N GLN A 370 11.79 19.52 -21.32
CA GLN A 370 10.80 18.91 -20.42
C GLN A 370 10.15 20.00 -19.58
N THR A 371 8.89 19.82 -19.16
CA THR A 371 8.27 20.70 -18.16
C THR A 371 9.17 20.65 -16.92
N PRO A 372 9.86 21.75 -16.58
CA PRO A 372 10.85 21.68 -15.51
C PRO A 372 10.12 21.39 -14.21
N LEU A 373 10.66 20.47 -13.39
CA LEU A 373 10.26 20.39 -11.99
C LEU A 373 10.37 21.78 -11.39
N ASP A 374 9.30 22.24 -10.75
CA ASP A 374 9.39 23.49 -10.01
C ASP A 374 10.10 23.27 -8.68
N GLU A 375 10.41 24.39 -8.01
CA GLU A 375 11.15 24.35 -6.75
C GLU A 375 10.41 23.54 -5.68
N GLY A 376 9.07 23.62 -5.64
CA GLY A 376 8.27 22.84 -4.69
C GLY A 376 8.34 21.34 -4.95
N ASP A 377 8.34 20.93 -6.23
CA ASP A 377 8.50 19.52 -6.62
C ASP A 377 9.87 18.98 -6.21
N ILE A 378 10.93 19.75 -6.45
CA ILE A 378 12.30 19.41 -6.04
C ILE A 378 12.38 19.31 -4.51
N GLN A 379 11.87 20.30 -3.78
CA GLN A 379 11.90 20.29 -2.31
C GLN A 379 11.13 19.09 -1.74
N SER A 380 9.93 18.80 -2.25
CA SER A 380 9.14 17.66 -1.79
C SER A 380 9.82 16.33 -2.09
N LEU A 381 10.34 16.14 -3.31
CA LEU A 381 10.99 14.90 -3.69
C LEU A 381 12.28 14.65 -2.89
N THR A 382 13.11 15.67 -2.73
CA THR A 382 14.37 15.56 -1.98
C THR A 382 14.13 15.31 -0.49
N ARG A 383 13.09 15.91 0.10
CA ARG A 383 12.62 15.60 1.46
C ARG A 383 12.21 14.13 1.59
N ASP A 384 11.35 13.66 0.69
CA ASP A 384 10.81 12.29 0.74
C ASP A 384 11.92 11.25 0.57
N LEU A 385 12.86 11.47 -0.35
CA LEU A 385 14.03 10.58 -0.53
C LEU A 385 14.95 10.58 0.70
N ALA A 386 15.15 11.74 1.34
CA ALA A 386 15.90 11.82 2.60
C ALA A 386 15.23 11.03 3.74
N ILE A 387 13.90 11.17 3.87
CA ILE A 387 13.09 10.38 4.82
C ILE A 387 13.23 8.88 4.52
N GLN A 388 13.09 8.49 3.26
CA GLN A 388 13.22 7.10 2.84
C GLN A 388 14.64 6.56 3.10
N SER A 389 15.67 7.38 2.97
CA SER A 389 17.06 7.03 3.29
C SER A 389 17.25 6.76 4.78
N LEU A 390 16.62 7.56 5.65
CA LEU A 390 16.58 7.32 7.09
C LEU A 390 15.87 6.00 7.42
N GLN A 391 14.73 5.72 6.78
CA GLN A 391 14.00 4.46 6.94
C GLN A 391 14.83 3.25 6.43
N GLY A 392 15.50 3.38 5.29
CA GLY A 392 16.45 2.39 4.78
C GLY A 392 17.56 2.09 5.78
N TYR A 393 18.14 3.14 6.39
CA TYR A 393 19.18 2.95 7.40
C TYR A 393 18.63 2.31 8.68
N ALA A 394 17.41 2.67 9.10
CA ALA A 394 16.72 2.02 10.20
C ALA A 394 16.48 0.52 9.93
N LEU A 395 16.08 0.14 8.72
CA LEU A 395 15.83 -1.24 8.29
C LEU A 395 17.04 -2.16 8.47
N THR A 396 18.27 -1.63 8.54
CA THR A 396 19.47 -2.43 8.84
C THR A 396 19.32 -3.21 10.16
N GLY A 397 18.55 -2.69 11.12
CA GLY A 397 18.41 -3.28 12.46
C GLY A 397 19.71 -3.32 13.26
N SER A 398 20.74 -2.57 12.83
CA SER A 398 22.05 -2.55 13.47
C SER A 398 22.04 -1.70 14.74
N LYS A 399 22.95 -1.99 15.67
CA LYS A 399 23.13 -1.18 16.89
C LYS A 399 23.65 0.23 16.55
N GLN A 400 24.46 0.34 15.50
CA GLN A 400 24.98 1.61 15.01
C GLN A 400 23.86 2.50 14.49
N ALA A 401 22.91 1.94 13.73
CA ALA A 401 21.72 2.68 13.30
C ALA A 401 20.86 3.12 14.49
N GLU A 402 20.65 2.23 15.48
CA GLU A 402 19.96 2.58 16.73
C GLU A 402 20.64 3.75 17.47
N ASP A 403 21.96 3.72 17.58
CA ASP A 403 22.75 4.76 18.26
C ASP A 403 22.72 6.10 17.52
N PHE A 404 22.85 6.06 16.19
CA PHE A 404 22.71 7.24 15.34
C PHE A 404 21.32 7.88 15.48
N LEU A 405 20.25 7.09 15.42
CA LEU A 405 18.88 7.59 15.55
C LEU A 405 18.64 8.23 16.93
N LYS A 406 19.17 7.62 18.00
CA LYS A 406 19.13 8.21 19.35
C LYS A 406 19.97 9.46 19.47
N SER A 407 21.14 9.52 18.83
CA SER A 407 21.97 10.72 18.86
C SER A 407 21.32 11.88 18.13
N GLU A 408 20.70 11.62 16.97
CA GLU A 408 19.96 12.62 16.20
C GLU A 408 18.78 13.18 16.99
N LYS A 409 18.07 12.33 17.73
CA LYS A 409 16.97 12.76 18.61
C LYS A 409 17.43 13.66 19.76
N ASN A 410 18.63 13.42 20.28
CA ASN A 410 19.17 14.14 21.44
C ASN A 410 20.07 15.34 21.06
N ALA A 411 20.32 15.58 19.77
CA ALA A 411 21.27 16.59 19.33
C ALA A 411 20.78 18.03 19.63
N LEU A 412 21.68 18.93 20.06
CA LEU A 412 21.35 20.33 20.37
C LEU A 412 20.65 21.10 19.21
N PRO A 413 21.03 20.93 17.93
CA PRO A 413 20.31 21.56 16.82
C PRO A 413 18.83 21.17 16.75
N HIS A 414 18.46 19.98 17.24
CA HIS A 414 17.08 19.53 17.32
C HIS A 414 16.27 20.34 18.35
N ALA A 415 16.89 20.70 19.48
CA ALA A 415 16.26 21.53 20.51
C ALA A 415 16.00 22.98 20.04
N ALA A 416 16.70 23.44 19.00
CA ALA A 416 16.57 24.78 18.44
C ALA A 416 15.56 24.87 17.29
N LEU A 417 14.97 23.75 16.84
CA LEU A 417 13.96 23.74 15.78
C LEU A 417 12.63 24.36 16.27
N PRO A 418 11.88 25.07 15.40
CA PRO A 418 10.53 25.50 15.71
C PRO A 418 9.63 24.31 16.06
N GLU A 419 8.69 24.48 17.00
CA GLU A 419 7.88 23.38 17.55
C GLU A 419 7.17 22.49 16.52
N PRO A 420 6.60 23.00 15.40
CA PRO A 420 6.05 22.12 14.37
C PRO A 420 7.13 21.24 13.70
N VAL A 421 8.28 21.82 13.36
CA VAL A 421 9.39 21.11 12.70
C VAL A 421 10.03 20.09 13.64
N LYS A 422 10.18 20.46 14.91
CA LYS A 422 10.71 19.58 15.97
C LYS A 422 9.80 18.37 16.17
N LYS A 423 8.48 18.59 16.31
CA LYS A 423 7.49 17.52 16.40
C LYS A 423 7.56 16.59 15.20
N ASP A 424 7.64 17.17 13.98
CA ASP A 424 7.72 16.39 12.75
C ASP A 424 8.98 15.48 12.72
N ARG A 425 10.12 16.04 13.12
CA ARG A 425 11.37 15.29 13.22
C ARG A 425 11.38 14.24 14.34
N ASP A 426 10.83 14.55 15.52
CA ASP A 426 10.75 13.61 16.64
C ASP A 426 9.93 12.37 16.28
N GLN A 427 8.77 12.56 15.66
CA GLN A 427 7.93 11.44 15.24
C GLN A 427 8.60 10.60 14.16
N LEU A 428 9.28 11.23 13.19
CA LEU A 428 10.06 10.50 12.19
C LEU A 428 11.16 9.64 12.83
N LEU A 429 11.90 10.18 13.80
CA LEU A 429 12.94 9.44 14.52
C LEU A 429 12.37 8.30 15.37
N ASP A 430 11.22 8.51 16.01
CA ASP A 430 10.52 7.46 16.76
C ASP A 430 10.01 6.33 15.86
N GLN A 431 9.49 6.67 14.68
CA GLN A 431 9.12 5.69 13.66
C GLN A 431 10.35 4.91 13.17
N ALA A 432 11.47 5.58 12.88
CA ALA A 432 12.71 4.94 12.48
C ALA A 432 13.27 4.01 13.58
N LEU A 433 13.23 4.42 14.85
CA LEU A 433 13.63 3.57 15.98
C LEU A 433 12.72 2.32 16.09
N LYS A 434 11.42 2.47 15.88
CA LYS A 434 10.48 1.33 15.84
C LYS A 434 10.81 0.38 14.69
N VAL A 435 11.08 0.91 13.48
CA VAL A 435 11.49 0.12 12.31
C VAL A 435 12.79 -0.62 12.57
N ASN A 436 13.79 0.04 13.17
CA ASN A 436 15.05 -0.60 13.54
C ASN A 436 14.84 -1.75 14.54
N SER A 437 14.05 -1.53 15.59
CA SER A 437 13.73 -2.56 16.58
C SER A 437 13.01 -3.77 15.97
N LEU A 438 12.06 -3.54 15.06
CA LEU A 438 11.35 -4.62 14.36
C LEU A 438 12.28 -5.37 13.42
N SER A 439 13.08 -4.66 12.63
CA SER A 439 14.05 -5.27 11.70
C SER A 439 15.10 -6.10 12.44
N LYS A 440 15.50 -5.66 13.63
CA LYS A 440 16.44 -6.39 14.50
C LYS A 440 15.85 -7.69 15.05
N THR A 441 14.57 -7.68 15.44
CA THR A 441 13.92 -8.81 16.13
C THR A 441 13.23 -9.78 15.18
N GLN A 442 12.68 -9.30 14.06
CA GLN A 442 11.86 -10.07 13.13
C GLN A 442 12.47 -10.17 11.72
N GLY A 443 13.52 -9.40 11.43
CA GLY A 443 14.07 -9.25 10.08
C GLY A 443 13.40 -8.13 9.30
N ALA A 444 14.14 -7.50 8.39
CA ALA A 444 13.68 -6.33 7.64
C ALA A 444 12.45 -6.61 6.76
N LEU A 445 12.35 -7.79 6.13
CA LEU A 445 11.20 -8.12 5.28
C LEU A 445 9.88 -8.15 6.06
N LYS A 446 9.91 -8.57 7.34
CA LYS A 446 8.74 -8.59 8.22
C LYS A 446 8.21 -7.20 8.59
N VAL A 447 8.97 -6.13 8.33
CA VAL A 447 8.48 -4.76 8.50
C VAL A 447 7.39 -4.44 7.46
N PHE A 448 7.41 -5.11 6.30
CA PHE A 448 6.52 -4.86 5.17
C PHE A 448 5.25 -5.73 5.16
N ASP A 449 5.13 -6.72 6.04
CA ASP A 449 3.96 -7.63 6.13
C ASP A 449 2.76 -6.96 6.85
N ARG A 450 2.54 -5.66 6.69
CA ARG A 450 1.59 -4.86 7.50
C ARG A 450 0.34 -4.44 6.75
#